data_AF-A0A5P1V2X7-F1
#
_entry.id   AF-A0A5P1V2X7-F1
#
_cell.length_a   1.000
_cell.length_b   1.000
_cell.length_c   1.000
_cell.angle_alpha   90.00
_cell.angle_beta   90.00
_cell.angle_gamma   90.00
#
_symmetry.space_group_name_H-M   'P 1'
#
loop_
_entity.id
_entity.type
_entity.pdbx_description
1 polymer ?
#
loop_
_entity_poly.entity_id
_entity_poly.type
_entity_poly.pdbx_seq_one_letter_code
_entity_poly.pdbx_strand_id
1 'polypeptide(L)'
;MKKIKALPLFFELNQPFRKHLGLIPNTLLKKLDKVYNCLGSSNPKKIRPCIFWKEAETGYYKLVFLTASYISPLKIDLSLCFQKQKICSKFPFYNTSYVISPLGKPLCISLKSPEDLLSDFIYCGSCEDLEILDTLIVNHFYSSSDTTKR
;
A
#
# COMPACT_ATOMS: atom_id res chain seq x y z
N MET A 1 13.09 6.43 -9.63
CA MET A 1 12.33 5.58 -8.69
C MET A 1 12.09 4.25 -9.39
N LYS A 2 12.41 3.11 -8.76
CA LYS A 2 12.31 1.78 -9.40
C LYS A 2 10.88 1.24 -9.24
N LYS A 3 10.26 0.80 -10.33
CA LYS A 3 8.94 0.12 -10.32
C LYS A 3 9.11 -1.37 -9.99
N ILE A 4 8.14 -1.99 -9.34
CA ILE A 4 8.15 -3.43 -9.02
C ILE A 4 8.13 -4.29 -10.28
N LYS A 5 7.55 -3.86 -11.40
CA LYS A 5 7.69 -4.59 -12.68
C LYS A 5 9.16 -4.79 -13.12
N ALA A 6 10.09 -3.98 -12.60
CA ALA A 6 11.54 -4.17 -12.81
C ALA A 6 12.20 -5.07 -11.74
N LEU A 7 11.42 -5.65 -10.83
CA LEU A 7 11.80 -6.55 -9.75
C LEU A 7 10.92 -7.82 -9.83
N PRO A 8 11.14 -8.69 -10.83
CA PRO A 8 10.22 -9.80 -11.14
C PRO A 8 10.03 -10.78 -9.98
N LEU A 9 11.04 -10.94 -9.12
CA LEU A 9 11.01 -11.84 -7.96
C LEU A 9 10.52 -11.15 -6.68
N PHE A 10 10.05 -9.91 -6.74
CA PHE A 10 9.74 -9.13 -5.55
C PHE A 10 8.64 -9.79 -4.70
N PHE A 11 7.53 -10.23 -5.33
CA PHE A 11 6.44 -10.90 -4.62
C PHE A 11 6.79 -12.35 -4.24
N GLU A 12 7.65 -13.02 -5.01
CA GLU A 12 8.06 -14.39 -4.74
C GLU A 12 9.03 -14.48 -3.55
N LEU A 13 9.97 -13.54 -3.46
CA LEU A 13 10.99 -13.48 -2.41
C LEU A 13 10.56 -12.67 -1.20
N ASN A 14 9.35 -12.12 -1.19
CA ASN A 14 8.89 -11.33 -0.07
C ASN A 14 8.66 -12.24 1.15
N GLN A 15 9.47 -12.05 2.18
CA GLN A 15 9.31 -12.76 3.43
C GLN A 15 7.96 -12.40 4.06
N PRO A 16 7.23 -13.39 4.62
CA PRO A 16 6.05 -13.11 5.44
C PRO A 16 6.35 -12.09 6.53
N PHE A 17 5.35 -11.29 6.94
CA PHE A 17 5.44 -10.25 7.98
C PHE A 17 6.28 -9.01 7.66
N ARG A 18 7.18 -9.06 6.67
CA ARG A 18 7.97 -7.90 6.30
C ARG A 18 7.10 -6.83 5.65
N LYS A 19 7.09 -5.65 6.26
CA LYS A 19 6.31 -4.50 5.82
C LYS A 19 7.18 -3.58 4.96
N HIS A 20 6.58 -3.07 3.90
CA HIS A 20 7.29 -2.33 2.87
C HIS A 20 6.57 -1.03 2.56
N LEU A 21 7.35 0.05 2.51
CA LEU A 21 6.91 1.35 2.04
C LEU A 21 6.98 1.39 0.52
N GLY A 22 5.97 1.98 -0.08
CA GLY A 22 6.06 2.39 -1.47
C GLY A 22 5.07 3.47 -1.85
N LEU A 23 5.01 3.71 -3.16
CA LEU A 23 4.20 4.74 -3.77
C LEU A 23 3.29 4.13 -4.83
N ILE A 24 2.01 4.45 -4.73
CA ILE A 24 0.98 4.09 -5.70
C ILE A 24 0.75 5.29 -6.63
N PRO A 25 1.09 5.18 -7.93
CA PRO A 25 0.83 6.23 -8.91
C PRO A 25 -0.66 6.34 -9.23
N ASN A 26 -1.06 7.51 -9.77
CA ASN A 26 -2.46 7.81 -10.09
C ASN A 26 -3.15 6.74 -10.96
N THR A 27 -2.41 6.12 -11.89
CA THR A 27 -2.92 5.04 -12.75
C THR A 27 -3.49 3.87 -11.95
N LEU A 28 -2.84 3.50 -10.85
CA LEU A 28 -3.30 2.45 -9.94
C LEU A 28 -4.35 2.98 -8.96
N LEU A 29 -4.20 4.21 -8.46
CA LEU A 29 -5.20 4.84 -7.60
C LEU A 29 -6.57 4.88 -8.27
N LYS A 30 -6.65 5.17 -9.57
CA LYS A 30 -7.90 5.16 -10.33
C LYS A 30 -8.61 3.82 -10.29
N LYS A 31 -7.90 2.69 -10.28
CA LYS A 31 -8.51 1.35 -10.18
C LYS A 31 -9.12 1.14 -8.81
N LEU A 32 -8.40 1.52 -7.77
CA LEU A 32 -8.80 1.34 -6.37
C LEU A 32 -9.91 2.32 -5.95
N ASP A 33 -9.86 3.57 -6.43
CA ASP A 33 -10.86 4.58 -6.10
C ASP A 33 -12.24 4.33 -6.73
N LYS A 34 -12.32 3.53 -7.80
CA LYS A 34 -13.62 3.04 -8.30
C LYS A 34 -14.41 2.29 -7.22
N VAL A 35 -13.70 1.69 -6.25
CA VAL A 35 -14.29 0.92 -5.15
C VAL A 35 -14.31 1.73 -3.85
N TYR A 36 -13.21 2.38 -3.49
CA TYR A 36 -13.04 2.99 -2.17
C TYR A 36 -13.27 4.51 -2.10
N ASN A 37 -13.24 5.20 -3.24
CA ASN A 37 -13.52 6.64 -3.38
C ASN A 37 -12.91 7.57 -2.30
N CYS A 38 -11.67 7.33 -1.88
CA CYS A 38 -11.01 8.08 -0.80
C CYS A 38 -9.51 8.29 -0.99
N LEU A 39 -8.95 7.80 -2.09
CA LEU A 39 -7.52 7.78 -2.38
C LEU A 39 -7.08 8.97 -3.25
N GLY A 40 -8.00 9.80 -3.71
CA GLY A 40 -7.74 11.10 -4.34
C GLY A 40 -7.30 11.01 -5.80
N SER A 41 -7.75 9.98 -6.52
CA SER A 41 -7.42 9.72 -7.92
C SER A 41 -7.95 10.78 -8.90
N SER A 42 -8.87 11.65 -8.47
CA SER A 42 -9.34 12.81 -9.24
C SER A 42 -8.23 13.81 -9.57
N ASN A 43 -7.17 13.88 -8.76
CA ASN A 43 -5.98 14.66 -9.08
C ASN A 43 -5.01 13.79 -9.91
N PRO A 44 -4.76 14.10 -11.19
CA PRO A 44 -3.95 13.27 -12.09
C PRO A 44 -2.47 13.19 -11.68
N LYS A 45 -1.97 14.17 -10.91
CA LYS A 45 -0.61 14.18 -10.37
C LYS A 45 -0.51 13.46 -9.02
N LYS A 46 -1.61 12.91 -8.50
CA LYS A 46 -1.63 12.28 -7.19
C LYS A 46 -0.80 11.00 -7.19
N ILE A 47 0.13 10.95 -6.25
CA ILE A 47 0.83 9.74 -5.85
C ILE A 47 0.52 9.55 -4.37
N ARG A 48 0.23 8.30 -3.96
CA ARG A 48 -0.12 7.99 -2.58
C ARG A 48 0.92 7.06 -1.96
N PRO A 49 1.51 7.43 -0.81
CA PRO A 49 2.33 6.49 -0.06
C PRO A 49 1.47 5.40 0.55
N CYS A 50 2.03 4.22 0.73
CA CYS A 50 1.35 3.07 1.29
C CYS A 50 2.34 2.13 2.01
N ILE A 51 1.82 1.36 2.96
CA ILE A 51 2.50 0.18 3.49
C ILE A 51 1.82 -1.05 2.91
N PHE A 52 2.61 -2.02 2.46
CA PHE A 52 2.11 -3.31 2.02
C PHE A 52 2.96 -4.44 2.59
N TRP A 53 2.33 -5.59 2.80
CA TRP A 53 3.00 -6.78 3.35
C TRP A 53 2.23 -8.05 2.98
N LYS A 54 2.88 -9.20 3.14
CA LYS A 54 2.27 -10.51 2.96
C LYS A 54 1.84 -11.04 4.34
N GLU A 55 0.56 -11.34 4.46
CA GLU A 55 -0.05 -11.99 5.63
C GLU A 55 0.39 -13.46 5.66
N ALA A 56 0.85 -13.94 6.82
CA ALA A 56 1.44 -15.27 6.92
C ALA A 56 0.40 -16.39 6.87
N GLU A 57 -0.78 -16.19 7.47
CA GLU A 57 -1.81 -17.22 7.57
C GLU A 57 -2.46 -17.53 6.22
N THR A 58 -2.83 -16.48 5.48
CA THR A 58 -3.57 -16.61 4.21
C THR A 58 -2.66 -16.55 2.97
N GLY A 59 -1.43 -16.04 3.14
CA GLY A 59 -0.56 -15.68 2.02
C GLY A 59 -1.02 -14.45 1.24
N TYR A 60 -2.12 -13.82 1.63
CA TYR A 60 -2.66 -12.64 0.94
C TYR A 60 -1.80 -11.42 1.22
N TYR A 61 -1.81 -10.49 0.29
CA TYR A 61 -1.16 -9.21 0.46
C TYR A 61 -2.12 -8.21 1.09
N LYS A 62 -1.65 -7.48 2.09
CA LYS A 62 -2.36 -6.35 2.68
C LYS A 62 -1.76 -5.05 2.18
N LEU A 63 -2.61 -4.04 2.06
CA LEU A 63 -2.24 -2.70 1.62
C LEU A 63 -3.00 -1.66 2.42
N VAL A 64 -2.28 -0.73 3.04
CA VAL A 64 -2.84 0.46 3.68
C VAL A 64 -2.28 1.71 3.03
N PHE A 65 -3.10 2.72 2.85
CA PHE A 65 -2.68 4.00 2.29
C PHE A 65 -2.31 4.98 3.39
N LEU A 66 -1.33 5.83 3.11
CA LEU A 66 -0.83 6.82 4.04
C LEU A 66 -1.21 8.24 3.62
N THR A 67 -1.40 9.10 4.62
CA THR A 67 -1.71 10.52 4.47
C THR A 67 -0.96 11.34 5.52
N ALA A 68 -0.71 12.61 5.22
CA ALA A 68 -0.17 13.57 6.18
C ALA A 68 -1.26 14.18 7.09
N SER A 69 -2.54 13.91 6.79
CA SER A 69 -3.65 14.43 7.59
C SER A 69 -3.79 13.70 8.92
N TYR A 70 -3.74 14.45 10.01
CA TYR A 70 -3.91 13.98 11.39
C TYR A 70 -5.34 13.56 11.73
N ILE A 71 -6.29 13.71 10.80
CA ILE A 71 -7.70 13.34 11.00
C ILE A 71 -7.86 11.82 11.17
N SER A 72 -6.88 11.03 10.74
CA SER A 72 -6.92 9.59 10.95
C SER A 72 -6.33 9.17 12.30
N PRO A 73 -6.98 8.25 13.03
CA PRO A 73 -6.55 7.83 14.36
C PRO A 73 -5.27 7.00 14.37
N LEU A 74 -4.91 6.34 13.26
CA LEU A 74 -3.79 5.42 13.24
C LEU A 74 -2.52 6.06 12.68
N LYS A 75 -1.61 6.40 13.59
CA LYS A 75 -0.28 6.95 13.31
C LYS A 75 0.71 5.85 12.92
N ILE A 76 1.58 6.16 11.97
CA ILE A 76 2.65 5.31 11.45
C ILE A 76 3.95 6.11 11.49
N ASP A 77 4.97 5.56 12.14
CA ASP A 77 6.32 6.13 12.10
C ASP A 77 7.09 5.59 10.90
N LEU A 78 7.30 6.47 9.91
CA LEU A 78 8.10 6.17 8.73
C LEU A 78 9.59 6.38 8.99
N SER A 79 10.03 6.89 10.14
CA SER A 79 11.46 7.02 10.48
C SER A 79 12.18 5.67 10.37
N LEU A 80 11.50 4.60 10.77
CA LEU A 80 11.94 3.19 10.75
C LEU A 80 11.83 2.52 9.38
N CYS A 81 11.41 3.23 8.33
CA CYS A 81 11.48 2.76 6.95
C CYS A 81 12.86 3.07 6.36
N PHE A 82 13.68 2.02 6.18
CA PHE A 82 15.05 2.13 5.68
C PHE A 82 15.10 2.49 4.21
N GLN A 83 16.14 3.24 3.82
CA GLN A 83 16.44 3.58 2.42
C GLN A 83 15.37 4.38 1.66
N LYS A 84 14.24 4.79 2.29
CA LYS A 84 13.15 5.56 1.66
C LYS A 84 13.64 6.80 0.91
N GLN A 85 14.55 7.57 1.50
CA GLN A 85 15.13 8.77 0.88
C GLN A 85 16.16 8.43 -0.22
N LYS A 86 16.79 7.25 -0.17
CA LYS A 86 17.74 6.80 -1.18
C LYS A 86 17.03 6.27 -2.43
N ILE A 87 15.99 5.45 -2.25
CA ILE A 87 15.28 4.78 -3.35
C ILE A 87 14.23 5.72 -3.99
N CYS A 88 13.55 6.49 -3.15
CA CYS A 88 12.46 7.39 -3.54
C CYS A 88 12.79 8.85 -3.20
N SER A 89 14.00 9.30 -3.53
CA SER A 89 14.55 10.64 -3.21
C SER A 89 13.72 11.84 -3.68
N LYS A 90 12.85 11.65 -4.67
CA LYS A 90 11.99 12.72 -5.21
C LYS A 90 10.66 12.87 -4.46
N PHE A 91 10.34 11.95 -3.56
CA PHE A 91 9.09 11.99 -2.80
C PHE A 91 9.36 12.42 -1.36
N PRO A 92 8.76 13.53 -0.88
CA PRO A 92 9.00 14.03 0.46
C PRO A 92 8.18 13.23 1.48
N PHE A 93 8.75 12.14 2.00
CA PHE A 93 8.15 11.40 3.12
C PHE A 93 8.25 12.22 4.41
N TYR A 94 7.11 12.38 5.09
CA TYR A 94 7.08 12.84 6.48
C TYR A 94 7.44 11.69 7.41
N ASN A 95 8.21 11.96 8.47
CA ASN A 95 8.55 10.92 9.46
C ASN A 95 7.28 10.37 10.12
N THR A 96 6.30 11.21 10.43
CA THR A 96 4.99 10.77 10.87
C THR A 96 4.01 10.79 9.71
N SER A 97 3.31 9.68 9.51
CA SER A 97 2.18 9.56 8.59
C SER A 97 1.00 8.90 9.29
N TYR A 98 -0.17 8.92 8.67
CA TYR A 98 -1.37 8.31 9.20
C TYR A 98 -2.02 7.40 8.15
N VAL A 99 -2.64 6.30 8.56
CA VAL A 99 -3.39 5.43 7.64
C VAL A 99 -4.63 6.17 7.15
N ILE A 100 -5.06 6.05 5.89
CA ILE A 100 -6.32 6.65 5.44
C ILE A 100 -7.49 5.93 6.11
N SER A 101 -8.37 6.69 6.75
CA SER A 101 -9.49 6.17 7.52
C SER A 101 -10.82 6.77 7.06
N PRO A 102 -11.40 6.30 5.93
CA PRO A 102 -12.72 6.79 5.51
C PRO A 102 -13.74 6.49 6.60
N LEU A 103 -14.57 7.48 6.95
CA LEU A 103 -15.57 7.36 8.02
C LEU A 103 -14.97 6.96 9.39
N GLY A 104 -13.71 7.32 9.64
CA GLY A 104 -13.04 7.10 10.93
C GLY A 104 -12.46 5.70 11.14
N LYS A 105 -12.59 4.79 10.16
CA LYS A 105 -12.02 3.42 10.25
C LYS A 105 -10.84 3.25 9.29
N PRO A 106 -9.67 2.77 9.74
CA PRO A 106 -8.53 2.52 8.86
C PRO A 106 -8.89 1.61 7.69
N LEU A 107 -8.55 2.04 6.47
CA LEU A 107 -8.73 1.24 5.27
C LEU A 107 -7.52 0.31 5.09
N CYS A 108 -7.76 -1.00 5.28
CA CYS A 108 -6.85 -2.07 4.91
C CYS A 108 -7.44 -2.90 3.78
N ILE A 109 -6.70 -3.10 2.70
CA ILE A 109 -7.13 -3.84 1.52
C ILE A 109 -6.43 -5.19 1.48
N SER A 110 -7.17 -6.29 1.27
CA SER A 110 -6.60 -7.61 0.95
C SER A 110 -6.55 -7.86 -0.54
N LEU A 111 -5.41 -8.37 -1.02
CA LEU A 111 -5.14 -8.75 -2.40
C LEU A 111 -4.67 -10.20 -2.45
N LYS A 112 -5.39 -11.05 -3.21
CA LYS A 112 -4.99 -12.44 -3.42
C LYS A 112 -3.87 -12.57 -4.47
N SER A 113 -3.99 -11.81 -5.55
CA SER A 113 -3.00 -11.74 -6.65
C SER A 113 -2.55 -10.28 -6.83
N PRO A 114 -1.53 -9.82 -6.06
CA PRO A 114 -1.11 -8.42 -6.09
C PRO A 114 -0.48 -8.00 -7.42
N GLU A 115 0.02 -8.94 -8.24
CA GLU A 115 0.84 -8.68 -9.42
C GLU A 115 0.09 -7.82 -10.45
N ASP A 116 -1.18 -8.12 -10.68
CA ASP A 116 -2.03 -7.42 -11.65
C ASP A 116 -2.33 -5.98 -11.21
N LEU A 117 -2.53 -5.79 -9.91
CA LEU A 117 -2.90 -4.50 -9.33
C LEU A 117 -1.70 -3.62 -9.02
N LEU A 118 -0.58 -4.21 -8.61
CA LEU A 118 0.62 -3.53 -8.14
C LEU A 118 1.77 -3.58 -9.16
N SER A 119 1.49 -3.89 -10.41
CA SER A 119 2.48 -3.88 -11.51
C SER A 119 3.28 -2.56 -11.60
N ASP A 120 2.62 -1.42 -11.43
CA ASP A 120 3.24 -0.07 -11.44
C ASP A 120 3.63 0.46 -10.06
N PHE A 121 3.57 -0.39 -9.03
CA PHE A 121 3.98 -0.03 -7.67
C PHE A 121 5.43 0.41 -7.63
N ILE A 122 5.75 1.45 -6.87
CA ILE A 122 7.11 1.93 -6.68
C ILE A 122 7.58 1.55 -5.29
N TYR A 123 8.51 0.61 -5.20
CA TYR A 123 9.14 0.23 -3.94
C TYR A 123 10.05 1.32 -3.41
N CYS A 124 9.93 1.64 -2.13
CA CYS A 124 10.72 2.67 -1.47
C CYS A 124 11.53 2.17 -0.28
N GLY A 125 11.27 0.99 0.28
CA GLY A 125 12.07 0.45 1.37
C GLY A 125 11.28 -0.49 2.28
N SER A 126 11.98 -1.24 3.12
CA SER A 126 11.36 -2.02 4.20
C SER A 126 11.22 -1.18 5.46
N CYS A 127 10.21 -1.49 6.26
CA CYS A 127 9.91 -0.83 7.53
C CYS A 127 9.88 -1.86 8.66
N GLU A 128 10.21 -1.41 9.86
CA GLU A 128 10.13 -2.16 11.12
C GLU A 128 9.13 -1.47 12.07
N ASP A 129 8.73 -2.19 13.13
CA ASP A 129 7.85 -1.70 14.21
C ASP A 129 6.48 -1.21 13.70
N LEU A 130 5.85 -2.02 12.85
CA LEU A 130 4.55 -1.74 12.24
C LEU A 130 3.53 -2.86 12.47
N GLU A 131 3.72 -3.68 13.50
CA GLU A 131 2.87 -4.82 13.89
C GLU A 131 1.44 -4.40 14.21
N ILE A 132 1.23 -3.14 14.61
CA ILE A 132 -0.11 -2.57 14.77
C ILE A 132 -0.97 -2.65 13.50
N LEU A 133 -0.35 -2.75 12.32
CA LEU A 133 -1.08 -2.94 11.06
C LEU A 133 -1.69 -4.33 10.93
N ASP A 134 -1.16 -5.33 11.63
CA ASP A 134 -1.66 -6.71 11.57
C ASP A 134 -2.99 -6.86 12.33
N THR A 135 -3.36 -5.90 13.18
CA THR A 135 -4.64 -5.92 13.92
C THR A 135 -5.80 -5.25 13.17
N LEU A 136 -5.58 -4.80 11.93
CA LEU A 136 -6.59 -4.06 11.18
C LEU A 136 -7.67 -4.97 10.59
N ILE A 137 -8.94 -4.55 10.71
CA ILE A 137 -10.05 -5.19 10.01
C ILE A 137 -9.89 -4.94 8.50
N VAL A 138 -10.00 -6.01 7.72
CA VAL A 138 -9.63 -6.04 6.31
C VAL A 138 -10.85 -5.93 5.40
N ASN A 139 -10.75 -5.08 4.38
CA ASN A 139 -11.69 -5.03 3.26
C ASN A 139 -11.13 -5.84 2.09
N HIS A 140 -11.86 -6.87 1.65
CA HIS A 140 -11.44 -7.69 0.51
C HIS A 140 -11.63 -6.93 -0.81
N PHE A 141 -10.59 -6.89 -1.64
CA PHE A 141 -10.69 -6.38 -3.00
C PHE A 141 -10.77 -7.56 -3.98
N TYR A 142 -11.86 -7.63 -4.74
CA TYR A 142 -12.03 -8.58 -5.83
C TYR A 142 -11.84 -7.85 -7.15
N SER A 143 -10.81 -8.21 -7.92
CA SER A 143 -10.62 -7.71 -9.29
C SER A 143 -11.74 -8.26 -10.18
N SER A 144 -12.27 -7.44 -11.09
CA SER A 144 -13.37 -7.80 -12.00
C SER A 144 -13.04 -8.91 -13.03
N SER A 145 -11.93 -9.64 -12.86
CA SER A 145 -11.57 -10.82 -13.66
C SER A 145 -12.13 -12.14 -13.11
N ASP A 146 -12.81 -12.14 -11.96
CA ASP A 146 -13.41 -13.34 -11.35
C ASP A 146 -14.84 -13.67 -11.84
N THR A 147 -15.39 -12.92 -12.80
CA THR A 147 -16.74 -13.17 -13.34
C THR A 147 -16.76 -14.03 -14.61
N THR A 148 -15.97 -15.10 -14.66
CA THR A 148 -16.22 -16.15 -15.67
C THR A 148 -15.75 -17.53 -15.19
N LYS A 149 -16.65 -18.22 -14.49
CA LYS A 149 -16.88 -19.68 -14.55
C LYS A 149 -18.04 -20.01 -13.59
N ARG A 150 -19.25 -19.85 -14.09
CA ARG A 150 -20.38 -20.72 -13.72
C ARG A 150 -20.62 -21.63 -14.91
#